data_AF-A0A1F9BAZ0-F1
#
_entry.id   AF-A0A1F9BAZ0-F1
#
_cell.length_a   1.000
_cell.length_b   1.000
_cell.length_c   1.000
_cell.angle_alpha   90.00
_cell.angle_beta   90.00
_cell.angle_gamma   90.00
#
_symmetry.space_group_name_H-M   'P 1'
#
loop_
_entity.id
_entity.type
_entity.pdbx_description
1 polymer ?
#
loop_
_entity_poly.entity_id
_entity_poly.type
_entity_poly.pdbx_seq_one_letter_code
_entity_poly.pdbx_strand_id
1 'polypeptide(L)'
;MSIPEKYLAIMNKLAMSLKTGNFSEIATISLGDLKLAKIHLSSDSSQPYYSLLLQTISEREKAAMGTKEEVKVSGVESNHAKNQHIFLAHRFAEDDLVETLKATIQKHKYFWAEAKRNDLGKISTDVLAKIKKCGFFIAIMTKQHELQGGNFTTNSWLIEEKGAALALGQRPLVMAEEGIERHYLGFLQNEDQMIYFNRASFSAKAEEVLKRIDTIYKKYLGQGLI
;
A
#
# COMPACT_ATOMS: atom_id res chain seq x y z
N MET A 1 13.15 1.67 31.93
CA MET A 1 12.21 2.81 31.98
C MET A 1 10.98 2.37 32.73
N SER A 2 10.48 3.16 33.67
CA SER A 2 9.19 2.87 34.31
C SER A 2 8.07 3.01 33.26
N ILE A 3 7.11 2.08 33.25
CA ILE A 3 5.95 2.15 32.37
C ILE A 3 5.08 3.32 32.84
N PRO A 4 4.77 4.31 31.97
CA PRO A 4 3.89 5.41 32.34
C PRO A 4 2.53 4.93 32.85
N GLU A 5 2.00 5.56 33.91
CA GLU A 5 0.73 5.17 34.57
C GLU A 5 -0.44 5.02 33.61
N LYS A 6 -0.49 5.86 32.57
CA LYS A 6 -1.49 5.78 31.50
C LYS A 6 -1.53 4.42 30.81
N TYR A 7 -0.38 3.80 30.56
CA TYR A 7 -0.30 2.50 29.88
C TYR A 7 -0.51 1.32 30.85
N LEU A 8 -0.16 1.49 32.13
CA LEU A 8 -0.55 0.56 33.19
C LEU A 8 -2.07 0.52 33.36
N ALA A 9 -2.76 1.66 33.26
CA ALA A 9 -4.22 1.71 33.29
C ALA A 9 -4.85 0.96 32.10
N ILE A 10 -4.26 1.08 30.90
CA ILE A 10 -4.72 0.34 29.71
C ILE A 10 -4.48 -1.17 29.88
N MET A 11 -3.31 -1.57 30.39
CA MET A 11 -3.00 -2.97 30.74
C MET A 11 -4.04 -3.54 31.72
N ASN A 12 -4.36 -2.81 32.79
CA ASN A 12 -5.32 -3.25 33.81
C ASN A 12 -6.72 -3.43 33.22
N LYS A 13 -7.16 -2.52 32.33
CA LYS A 13 -8.44 -2.66 31.62
C LYS A 13 -8.47 -3.91 30.74
N LEU A 14 -7.40 -4.18 29.99
CA LEU A 14 -7.29 -5.38 29.15
C LEU A 14 -7.32 -6.67 29.99
N ALA A 15 -6.57 -6.70 31.09
CA ALA A 15 -6.56 -7.84 32.01
C ALA A 15 -7.93 -8.05 32.67
N MET A 16 -8.62 -6.98 33.07
CA MET A 16 -9.95 -7.05 33.66
C MET A 16 -11.01 -7.52 32.66
N SER A 17 -10.93 -7.10 31.40
CA SER A 17 -11.82 -7.57 30.34
C SER A 17 -11.65 -9.07 30.07
N LEU A 18 -10.42 -9.59 30.10
CA LEU A 18 -10.19 -11.04 30.00
C LEU A 18 -10.79 -11.81 31.19
N LYS A 19 -10.73 -11.23 32.41
CA LYS A 19 -11.27 -11.85 33.61
C LYS A 19 -12.80 -11.83 33.67
N THR A 20 -13.43 -10.76 33.18
CA THR A 20 -14.87 -10.50 33.33
C THR A 20 -15.67 -10.79 32.06
N GLY A 21 -15.01 -10.93 30.92
CA GLY A 21 -15.64 -10.99 29.60
C GLY A 21 -16.27 -9.66 29.14
N ASN A 22 -16.10 -8.57 29.89
CA ASN A 22 -16.64 -7.25 29.55
C ASN A 22 -15.59 -6.40 28.84
N PHE A 23 -15.77 -6.15 27.54
CA PHE A 23 -14.85 -5.39 26.69
C PHE A 23 -15.25 -3.92 26.48
N SER A 24 -16.33 -3.45 27.11
CA SER A 24 -16.83 -2.08 26.93
C SER A 24 -15.81 -1.01 27.30
N GLU A 25 -15.03 -1.22 28.36
CA GLU A 25 -14.00 -0.27 28.78
C GLU A 25 -12.85 -0.15 27.77
N ILE A 26 -12.48 -1.25 27.12
CA ILE A 26 -11.47 -1.24 26.06
C ILE A 26 -11.99 -0.45 24.87
N ALA A 27 -13.28 -0.59 24.51
CA ALA A 27 -13.91 0.10 23.38
C ALA A 27 -13.68 1.63 23.40
N THR A 28 -13.65 2.22 24.59
CA THR A 28 -13.47 3.67 24.79
C THR A 28 -12.02 4.17 24.61
N ILE A 29 -11.03 3.29 24.61
CA ILE A 29 -9.60 3.66 24.48
C ILE A 29 -9.31 4.04 23.02
N SER A 30 -8.57 5.13 22.77
CA SER A 30 -8.25 5.52 21.40
C SER A 30 -7.28 4.54 20.71
N LEU A 31 -7.38 4.38 19.38
CA LEU A 31 -6.44 3.53 18.62
C LEU A 31 -4.98 4.02 18.74
N GLY A 32 -4.76 5.33 18.84
CA GLY A 32 -3.44 5.91 19.08
C GLY A 32 -2.85 5.49 20.42
N ASP A 33 -3.67 5.54 21.48
CA ASP A 33 -3.23 5.12 22.82
C ASP A 33 -2.95 3.61 22.90
N LEU A 34 -3.73 2.79 22.19
CA LEU A 34 -3.46 1.34 22.10
C LEU A 34 -2.12 1.06 21.40
N LYS A 35 -1.80 1.79 20.33
CA LYS A 35 -0.50 1.66 19.63
C LYS A 35 0.67 2.09 20.49
N LEU A 36 0.53 3.15 21.27
CA LEU A 36 1.56 3.57 22.21
C LEU A 36 1.70 2.56 23.37
N ALA A 37 0.58 2.04 23.88
CA ALA A 37 0.59 0.98 24.89
C ALA A 37 1.32 -0.28 24.39
N LYS A 38 1.14 -0.67 23.11
CA LYS A 38 1.88 -1.80 22.51
C LYS A 38 3.40 -1.65 22.61
N ILE A 39 3.91 -0.43 22.43
CA ILE A 39 5.34 -0.13 22.52
C ILE A 39 5.80 -0.23 23.97
N HIS A 40 5.09 0.42 24.88
CA HIS A 40 5.46 0.48 26.30
C HIS A 40 5.28 -0.84 27.05
N LEU A 41 4.37 -1.70 26.61
CA LEU A 41 4.07 -3.01 27.23
C LEU A 41 4.73 -4.19 26.48
N SER A 42 5.62 -3.92 25.52
CA SER A 42 6.23 -4.95 24.67
C SER A 42 7.06 -5.99 25.41
N SER A 43 7.57 -5.65 26.61
CA SER A 43 8.24 -6.60 27.50
C SER A 43 7.33 -7.75 27.95
N ASP A 44 6.03 -7.54 27.91
CA ASP A 44 5.01 -8.47 28.41
C ASP A 44 4.34 -9.23 27.26
N SER A 45 5.05 -9.39 26.14
CA SER A 45 4.52 -10.02 24.93
C SER A 45 3.97 -11.43 25.12
N SER A 46 4.39 -12.14 26.17
CA SER A 46 3.89 -13.47 26.54
C SER A 46 2.59 -13.45 27.36
N GLN A 47 2.12 -12.28 27.80
CA GLN A 47 0.95 -12.17 28.65
C GLN A 47 -0.36 -12.18 27.83
N PRO A 48 -1.44 -12.81 28.34
CA PRO A 48 -2.73 -12.89 27.63
C PRO A 48 -3.32 -11.53 27.26
N TYR A 49 -3.17 -10.53 28.13
CA TYR A 49 -3.66 -9.17 27.86
C TYR A 49 -2.95 -8.53 26.66
N TYR A 50 -1.69 -8.89 26.40
CA TYR A 50 -0.93 -8.36 25.28
C TYR A 50 -1.44 -8.93 23.95
N SER A 51 -1.83 -10.20 23.93
CA SER A 51 -2.50 -10.80 22.76
C SER A 51 -3.83 -10.09 22.46
N LEU A 52 -4.63 -9.80 23.51
CA LEU A 52 -5.86 -9.03 23.37
C LEU A 52 -5.60 -7.60 22.86
N LEU A 53 -4.52 -6.95 23.31
CA LEU A 53 -4.11 -5.63 22.81
C LEU A 53 -3.82 -5.67 21.31
N LEU A 54 -3.03 -6.64 20.85
CA LEU A 54 -2.71 -6.80 19.43
C LEU A 54 -3.95 -7.09 18.59
N GLN A 55 -4.83 -7.97 19.07
CA GLN A 55 -6.09 -8.28 18.41
C GLN A 55 -6.98 -7.02 18.30
N THR A 56 -7.14 -6.28 19.40
CA THR A 56 -7.94 -5.04 19.44
C THR A 56 -7.40 -4.00 18.46
N ILE A 57 -6.07 -3.84 18.37
CA ILE A 57 -5.45 -2.95 17.39
C ILE A 57 -5.78 -3.41 15.97
N SER A 58 -5.57 -4.70 15.67
CA SER A 58 -5.83 -5.28 14.35
C SER A 58 -7.28 -5.13 13.91
N GLU A 59 -8.23 -5.44 14.79
CA GLU A 59 -9.66 -5.30 14.51
C GLU A 59 -10.09 -3.86 14.26
N ARG A 60 -9.52 -2.90 15.02
CA ARG A 60 -9.83 -1.48 14.83
C ARG A 60 -9.15 -0.88 13.62
N GLU A 61 -7.95 -1.34 13.27
CA GLU A 61 -7.31 -0.98 12.02
C GLU A 61 -8.15 -1.50 10.85
N LYS A 62 -8.63 -2.74 10.91
CA LYS A 62 -9.56 -3.31 9.93
C LYS A 62 -10.90 -2.54 9.88
N ALA A 63 -11.49 -2.18 11.01
CA ALA A 63 -12.73 -1.41 11.06
C ALA A 63 -12.55 0.03 10.54
N ALA A 64 -11.42 0.67 10.85
CA ALA A 64 -11.05 1.97 10.31
C ALA A 64 -10.70 1.90 8.81
N MET A 65 -10.33 0.73 8.29
CA MET A 65 -10.15 0.47 6.86
C MET A 65 -11.48 0.13 6.16
N GLY A 66 -12.38 -0.61 6.81
CA GLY A 66 -13.71 -0.97 6.29
C GLY A 66 -14.71 0.20 6.25
N THR A 67 -14.49 1.24 7.06
CA THR A 67 -15.23 2.51 6.98
C THR A 67 -14.55 3.56 6.09
N LYS A 68 -13.37 3.25 5.53
CA LYS A 68 -12.64 4.11 4.58
C LYS A 68 -12.68 3.52 3.17
N GLU A 69 -13.87 3.43 2.58
CA GLU A 69 -13.92 3.84 1.17
C GLU A 69 -13.52 5.32 1.13
N GLU A 70 -12.44 5.60 0.39
CA GLU A 70 -11.76 6.90 0.31
C GLU A 70 -10.90 7.29 1.52
N VAL A 71 -9.64 6.82 1.54
CA VAL A 71 -8.55 7.65 2.07
C VAL A 71 -8.42 8.87 1.14
N LYS A 72 -9.23 9.92 1.39
CA LYS A 72 -8.82 11.29 1.08
C LYS A 72 -7.77 11.65 2.11
N VAL A 73 -6.50 11.72 1.69
CA VAL A 73 -5.48 12.45 2.46
C VAL A 73 -5.97 13.89 2.50
N SER A 74 -6.61 14.30 3.60
CA SER A 74 -7.16 15.63 3.76
C SER A 74 -6.03 16.65 3.56
N GLY A 75 -6.10 17.43 2.48
CA GLY A 75 -5.13 18.47 2.12
C GLY A 75 -4.24 18.17 0.90
N VAL A 76 -4.25 16.97 0.33
CA VAL A 76 -3.50 16.67 -0.90
C VAL A 76 -4.47 16.57 -2.07
N GLU A 77 -4.45 17.58 -2.96
CA GLU A 77 -5.12 17.47 -4.26
C GLU A 77 -4.45 16.38 -5.10
N SER A 78 -5.08 15.21 -5.11
CA SER A 78 -4.68 14.09 -5.95
C SER A 78 -5.38 14.17 -7.31
N ASN A 79 -4.66 13.79 -8.36
CA ASN A 79 -5.19 13.59 -9.70
C ASN A 79 -5.73 12.18 -9.93
N HIS A 80 -5.81 11.35 -8.88
CA HIS A 80 -6.29 9.97 -9.00
C HIS A 80 -7.60 9.89 -9.77
N ALA A 81 -7.59 9.09 -10.85
CA ALA A 81 -8.68 8.89 -11.79
C ALA A 81 -9.19 10.13 -12.55
N LYS A 82 -8.56 11.31 -12.38
CA LYS A 82 -8.98 12.56 -13.04
C LYS A 82 -8.51 12.70 -14.48
N ASN A 83 -7.51 11.92 -14.90
CA ASN A 83 -6.96 11.96 -16.24
C ASN A 83 -6.43 10.59 -16.68
N GLN A 84 -6.03 10.50 -17.96
CA GLN A 84 -5.59 9.27 -18.62
C GLN A 84 -4.06 9.08 -18.61
N HIS A 85 -3.33 9.80 -17.76
CA HIS A 85 -1.88 9.62 -17.61
C HIS A 85 -1.56 8.58 -16.52
N ILE A 86 -0.67 7.66 -16.83
CA ILE A 86 -0.23 6.57 -15.97
C ILE A 86 1.26 6.76 -15.67
N PHE A 87 1.63 6.85 -14.40
CA PHE A 87 3.04 6.75 -14.02
C PHE A 87 3.48 5.29 -13.98
N LEU A 88 4.57 4.96 -14.66
CA LEU A 88 5.16 3.62 -14.67
C LEU A 88 6.43 3.62 -13.81
N ALA A 89 6.33 2.95 -12.67
CA ALA A 89 7.47 2.61 -11.83
C ALA A 89 7.98 1.22 -12.23
N HIS A 90 9.19 1.15 -12.77
CA HIS A 90 9.81 -0.12 -13.18
C HIS A 90 11.34 -0.04 -13.12
N ARG A 91 11.99 -1.20 -13.20
CA ARG A 91 13.44 -1.26 -13.38
C ARG A 91 13.77 -1.10 -14.86
N PHE A 92 14.78 -0.28 -15.21
CA PHE A 92 15.26 -0.09 -16.59
C PHE A 92 15.94 -1.32 -17.22
N ALA A 93 16.00 -2.45 -16.50
CA ALA A 93 16.54 -3.70 -17.01
C ALA A 93 15.43 -4.65 -17.50
N GLU A 94 14.15 -4.25 -17.38
CA GLU A 94 12.96 -5.05 -17.70
C GLU A 94 12.26 -4.50 -18.95
N ASP A 95 13.04 -4.11 -19.97
CA ASP A 95 12.52 -3.41 -21.14
C ASP A 95 11.42 -4.22 -21.88
N ASP A 96 11.54 -5.56 -21.91
CA ASP A 96 10.55 -6.44 -22.53
C ASP A 96 9.16 -6.35 -21.88
N LEU A 97 9.10 -6.39 -20.55
CA LEU A 97 7.86 -6.26 -19.80
C LEU A 97 7.28 -4.85 -19.95
N VAL A 98 8.14 -3.84 -19.88
CA VAL A 98 7.75 -2.44 -19.92
C VAL A 98 7.19 -2.08 -21.29
N GLU A 99 7.83 -2.51 -22.37
CA GLU A 99 7.34 -2.27 -23.74
C GLU A 99 6.02 -3.02 -24.00
N THR A 100 5.85 -4.22 -23.46
CA THR A 100 4.56 -4.94 -23.50
C THR A 100 3.45 -4.14 -22.81
N LEU A 101 3.74 -3.59 -21.62
CA LEU A 101 2.78 -2.77 -20.90
C LEU A 101 2.49 -1.45 -21.63
N LYS A 102 3.51 -0.77 -22.17
CA LYS A 102 3.35 0.47 -22.96
C LYS A 102 2.48 0.26 -24.19
N ALA A 103 2.68 -0.83 -24.93
CA ALA A 103 1.83 -1.18 -26.08
C ALA A 103 0.37 -1.40 -25.64
N THR A 104 0.16 -2.04 -24.49
CA THR A 104 -1.17 -2.26 -23.92
C THR A 104 -1.82 -0.93 -23.49
N ILE A 105 -1.07 -0.04 -22.85
CA ILE A 105 -1.53 1.31 -22.47
C ILE A 105 -1.97 2.11 -23.70
N GLN A 106 -1.15 2.11 -24.77
CA GLN A 106 -1.48 2.77 -26.03
C GLN A 106 -2.76 2.23 -26.65
N LYS A 107 -2.93 0.89 -26.68
CA LYS A 107 -4.14 0.23 -27.20
C LYS A 107 -5.41 0.70 -26.47
N HIS A 108 -5.32 0.94 -25.16
CA HIS A 108 -6.42 1.49 -24.35
C HIS A 108 -6.53 3.03 -24.42
N LYS A 109 -5.72 3.70 -25.24
CA LYS A 109 -5.71 5.17 -25.43
C LYS A 109 -5.33 5.95 -24.16
N TYR A 110 -4.49 5.37 -23.30
CA TYR A 110 -3.88 6.06 -22.16
C TYR A 110 -2.49 6.59 -22.54
N PHE A 111 -1.98 7.50 -21.71
CA PHE A 111 -0.63 8.06 -21.81
C PHE A 111 0.22 7.56 -20.64
N TRP A 112 1.54 7.49 -20.80
CA TRP A 112 2.45 7.09 -19.71
C TRP A 112 3.57 8.09 -19.48
N ALA A 113 4.12 8.06 -18.27
CA ALA A 113 5.34 8.75 -17.87
C ALA A 113 6.18 7.82 -16.97
N GLU A 114 7.50 7.94 -17.04
CA GLU A 114 8.45 7.15 -16.24
C GLU A 114 9.54 8.06 -15.65
N ALA A 115 10.27 7.57 -14.65
CA ALA A 115 11.47 8.23 -14.13
C ALA A 115 12.62 8.18 -15.17
N LYS A 116 13.64 9.04 -15.03
CA LYS A 116 14.84 8.94 -15.88
C LYS A 116 15.92 8.13 -15.15
N ARG A 117 16.78 7.45 -15.91
CA ARG A 117 17.87 6.61 -15.38
C ARG A 117 18.89 7.37 -14.51
N ASN A 118 18.96 8.70 -14.64
CA ASN A 118 19.88 9.55 -13.86
C ASN A 118 19.30 10.02 -12.50
N ASP A 119 18.05 9.67 -12.18
CA ASP A 119 17.39 10.11 -10.94
C ASP A 119 17.74 9.24 -9.70
N LEU A 120 18.64 8.26 -9.81
CA LEU A 120 18.82 7.12 -8.88
C LEU A 120 19.51 7.41 -7.53
N GLY A 121 19.47 8.65 -7.01
CA GLY A 121 20.09 9.02 -5.72
C GLY A 121 19.10 9.34 -4.60
N LYS A 122 17.99 9.99 -4.94
CA LYS A 122 16.82 10.34 -4.11
C LYS A 122 15.67 10.59 -5.07
N ILE A 123 14.42 10.28 -4.69
CA ILE A 123 13.27 10.63 -5.55
C ILE A 123 13.34 12.14 -5.85
N SER A 124 13.62 12.47 -7.11
CA SER A 124 13.77 13.86 -7.52
C SER A 124 12.42 14.58 -7.48
N THR A 125 12.46 15.91 -7.34
CA THR A 125 11.26 16.75 -7.46
C THR A 125 10.54 16.52 -8.78
N ASP A 126 11.28 16.17 -9.83
CA ASP A 126 10.76 15.86 -11.15
C ASP A 126 9.94 14.57 -11.17
N VAL A 127 10.43 13.50 -10.51
CA VAL A 127 9.67 12.25 -10.36
C VAL A 127 8.39 12.50 -9.56
N LEU A 128 8.46 13.22 -8.45
CA LEU A 128 7.27 13.60 -7.67
C LEU A 128 6.26 14.41 -8.49
N ALA A 129 6.74 15.38 -9.29
CA ALA A 129 5.89 16.19 -10.15
C ALA A 129 5.21 15.34 -11.26
N LYS A 130 5.92 14.37 -11.83
CA LYS A 130 5.33 13.41 -12.79
C LYS A 130 4.26 12.54 -12.14
N ILE A 131 4.54 11.96 -10.97
CA ILE A 131 3.57 11.15 -10.22
C ILE A 131 2.32 11.98 -9.90
N LYS A 132 2.49 13.23 -9.44
CA LYS A 132 1.37 14.13 -9.11
C LYS A 132 0.50 14.46 -10.32
N LYS A 133 1.09 14.59 -11.52
CA LYS A 133 0.35 14.88 -12.76
C LYS A 133 -0.45 13.69 -13.28
N CYS A 134 -0.04 12.46 -12.96
CA CYS A 134 -0.71 11.26 -13.45
C CYS A 134 -2.03 10.99 -12.70
N GLY A 135 -2.99 10.39 -13.39
CA GLY A 135 -4.24 9.91 -12.80
C GLY A 135 -4.15 8.50 -12.24
N PHE A 136 -3.16 7.73 -12.71
CA PHE A 136 -2.91 6.37 -12.25
C PHE A 136 -1.42 6.14 -12.04
N PHE A 137 -1.11 5.09 -11.28
CA PHE A 137 0.24 4.65 -11.01
C PHE A 137 0.27 3.12 -11.11
N ILE A 138 1.22 2.60 -11.89
CA ILE A 138 1.52 1.17 -11.98
C ILE A 138 2.97 0.94 -11.55
N ALA A 139 3.19 0.01 -10.63
CA ALA A 139 4.53 -0.50 -10.33
C ALA A 139 4.70 -1.91 -10.88
N ILE A 140 5.77 -2.14 -11.64
CA ILE A 140 6.21 -3.47 -12.07
C ILE A 140 7.35 -3.91 -11.15
N MET A 141 7.04 -4.80 -10.21
CA MET A 141 7.98 -5.32 -9.24
C MET A 141 8.45 -6.70 -9.69
N THR A 142 9.72 -6.80 -10.12
CA THR A 142 10.37 -8.06 -10.53
C THR A 142 11.32 -8.57 -9.46
N LYS A 143 11.74 -9.83 -9.60
CA LYS A 143 12.74 -10.47 -8.73
C LYS A 143 14.09 -9.75 -8.84
N GLN A 144 14.75 -9.56 -7.70
CA GLN A 144 16.10 -9.01 -7.67
C GLN A 144 17.12 -9.92 -7.00
N HIS A 145 17.06 -10.08 -5.68
CA HIS A 145 18.00 -10.93 -4.93
C HIS A 145 17.25 -12.08 -4.29
N GLU A 146 17.80 -13.28 -4.39
CA GLU A 146 17.27 -14.46 -3.71
C GLU A 146 17.59 -14.38 -2.20
N LEU A 147 16.63 -14.76 -1.38
CA LEU A 147 16.73 -14.86 0.06
C LEU A 147 17.02 -16.31 0.46
N GLN A 148 17.46 -16.54 1.70
CA GLN A 148 17.78 -17.87 2.21
C GLN A 148 16.61 -18.88 2.16
N GLY A 149 15.36 -18.41 1.99
CA GLY A 149 14.16 -19.25 1.87
C GLY A 149 13.70 -19.54 0.43
N GLY A 150 14.46 -19.15 -0.59
CA GLY A 150 14.09 -19.32 -2.02
C GLY A 150 13.11 -18.28 -2.56
N ASN A 151 12.62 -17.37 -1.71
CA ASN A 151 11.87 -16.18 -2.12
C ASN A 151 12.82 -15.05 -2.51
N PHE A 152 12.27 -14.02 -3.16
CA PHE A 152 13.06 -12.94 -3.75
C PHE A 152 12.72 -11.58 -3.16
N THR A 153 13.70 -10.69 -3.17
CA THR A 153 13.49 -9.25 -2.99
C THR A 153 13.04 -8.59 -4.28
N THR A 154 12.58 -7.35 -4.18
CA THR A 154 12.37 -6.46 -5.33
C THR A 154 13.22 -5.20 -5.19
N ASN A 155 13.21 -4.35 -6.22
CA ASN A 155 14.01 -3.13 -6.23
C ASN A 155 13.50 -2.11 -5.21
N SER A 156 14.40 -1.65 -4.33
CA SER A 156 14.10 -0.68 -3.27
C SER A 156 13.60 0.65 -3.81
N TRP A 157 14.07 1.08 -4.99
CA TRP A 157 13.60 2.30 -5.65
C TRP A 157 12.09 2.25 -5.94
N LEU A 158 11.59 1.10 -6.38
CA LEU A 158 10.16 0.92 -6.66
C LEU A 158 9.32 0.98 -5.39
N ILE A 159 9.89 0.55 -4.26
CA ILE A 159 9.25 0.67 -2.95
C ILE A 159 9.14 2.16 -2.57
N GLU A 160 10.19 2.94 -2.80
CA GLU A 160 10.22 4.38 -2.54
C GLU A 160 9.23 5.15 -3.45
N GLU A 161 9.25 4.92 -4.78
CA GLU A 161 8.33 5.58 -5.72
C GLU A 161 6.87 5.27 -5.39
N LYS A 162 6.57 4.01 -5.06
CA LYS A 162 5.24 3.61 -4.59
C LYS A 162 4.86 4.32 -3.29
N GLY A 163 5.79 4.42 -2.34
CA GLY A 163 5.59 5.16 -1.10
C GLY A 163 5.26 6.64 -1.34
N ALA A 164 5.98 7.28 -2.26
CA ALA A 164 5.71 8.65 -2.68
C ALA A 164 4.34 8.79 -3.36
N ALA A 165 3.96 7.86 -4.24
CA ALA A 165 2.65 7.86 -4.87
C ALA A 165 1.51 7.76 -3.85
N LEU A 166 1.64 6.88 -2.85
CA LEU A 166 0.68 6.77 -1.73
C LEU A 166 0.58 8.09 -0.96
N ALA A 167 1.71 8.73 -0.65
CA ALA A 167 1.74 10.02 0.04
C ALA A 167 1.07 11.16 -0.77
N LEU A 168 1.11 11.07 -2.10
CA LEU A 168 0.44 11.99 -3.02
C LEU A 168 -1.05 11.67 -3.24
N GLY A 169 -1.62 10.71 -2.49
CA GLY A 169 -3.02 10.32 -2.59
C GLY A 169 -3.34 9.54 -3.88
N GLN A 170 -2.33 8.93 -4.51
CA GLN A 170 -2.56 7.95 -5.57
C GLN A 170 -2.99 6.60 -4.97
N ARG A 171 -3.52 5.73 -5.83
CA ARG A 171 -3.83 4.33 -5.49
C ARG A 171 -3.02 3.41 -6.42
N PRO A 172 -1.75 3.11 -6.09
CA PRO A 172 -0.88 2.32 -6.96
C PRO A 172 -1.44 0.93 -7.24
N LEU A 173 -1.42 0.50 -8.49
CA LEU A 173 -1.61 -0.89 -8.88
C LEU A 173 -0.23 -1.55 -8.99
N VAL A 174 -0.02 -2.64 -8.26
CA VAL A 174 1.27 -3.34 -8.23
C VAL A 174 1.15 -4.61 -9.06
N MET A 175 1.91 -4.68 -10.15
CA MET A 175 2.19 -5.91 -10.86
C MET A 175 3.40 -6.58 -10.21
N ALA A 176 3.22 -7.71 -9.54
CA ALA A 176 4.27 -8.39 -8.78
C ALA A 176 4.66 -9.73 -9.39
N GLU A 177 5.94 -9.93 -9.67
CA GLU A 177 6.44 -11.22 -10.11
C GLU A 177 6.30 -12.27 -8.99
N GLU A 178 5.78 -13.45 -9.34
CA GLU A 178 5.56 -14.58 -8.43
C GLU A 178 6.86 -15.00 -7.75
N GLY A 179 6.84 -15.13 -6.42
CA GLY A 179 8.02 -15.51 -5.61
C GLY A 179 8.74 -14.33 -4.96
N ILE A 180 8.28 -13.10 -5.14
CA ILE A 180 8.73 -11.97 -4.31
C ILE A 180 8.08 -12.07 -2.93
N GLU A 181 8.89 -11.94 -1.87
CA GLU A 181 8.40 -11.99 -0.50
C GLU A 181 7.47 -10.81 -0.19
N ARG A 182 6.35 -11.07 0.48
CA ARG A 182 5.24 -10.12 0.64
C ARG A 182 5.67 -8.79 1.29
N HIS A 183 6.60 -8.80 2.23
CA HIS A 183 7.05 -7.57 2.89
C HIS A 183 7.77 -6.61 1.93
N TYR A 184 8.41 -7.11 0.87
CA TYR A 184 9.02 -6.28 -0.17
C TYR A 184 8.01 -5.69 -1.15
N LEU A 185 6.81 -6.29 -1.26
CA LEU A 185 5.68 -5.74 -2.03
C LEU A 185 4.88 -4.70 -1.22
N GLY A 186 5.13 -4.60 0.09
CA GLY A 186 4.60 -3.60 1.02
C GLY A 186 3.30 -4.01 1.73
N PHE A 187 3.21 -3.67 3.01
CA PHE A 187 2.09 -4.03 3.90
C PHE A 187 0.83 -3.16 3.73
N LEU A 188 0.96 -1.98 3.12
CA LEU A 188 -0.11 -0.98 3.05
C LEU A 188 -1.11 -1.20 1.91
N GLN A 189 -0.90 -2.23 1.09
CA GLN A 189 -1.75 -2.51 -0.06
C GLN A 189 -2.66 -3.70 0.20
N ASN A 190 -3.95 -3.51 -0.11
CA ASN A 190 -4.93 -4.59 -0.13
C ASN A 190 -4.60 -5.56 -1.26
N GLU A 191 -5.02 -6.83 -1.14
CA GLU A 191 -4.84 -7.82 -2.21
C GLU A 191 -5.40 -7.35 -3.53
N ASP A 192 -6.50 -6.60 -3.50
CA ASP A 192 -7.08 -6.00 -4.69
C ASP A 192 -6.09 -5.10 -5.41
N GLN A 193 -5.14 -4.43 -4.76
CA GLN A 193 -4.19 -3.55 -5.45
C GLN A 193 -3.03 -4.31 -6.10
N MET A 194 -2.97 -5.63 -5.93
CA MET A 194 -1.89 -6.48 -6.41
C MET A 194 -2.35 -7.43 -7.50
N ILE A 195 -1.54 -7.53 -8.55
CA ILE A 195 -1.73 -8.44 -9.67
C ILE A 195 -0.44 -9.24 -9.81
N TYR A 196 -0.51 -10.51 -9.42
CA TYR A 196 0.63 -11.42 -9.51
C TYR A 196 0.80 -11.94 -10.94
N PHE A 197 2.05 -12.04 -11.39
CA PHE A 197 2.39 -12.54 -12.72
C PHE A 197 3.65 -13.42 -12.69
N ASN A 198 3.79 -14.23 -13.73
CA ASN A 198 5.08 -14.75 -14.18
C ASN A 198 5.31 -14.27 -15.62
N ARG A 199 6.51 -14.52 -16.14
CA ARG A 199 6.91 -13.99 -17.47
C ARG A 199 5.96 -14.41 -18.59
N ALA A 200 5.43 -15.63 -18.54
CA ALA A 200 4.47 -16.13 -19.52
C ALA A 200 3.07 -15.48 -19.40
N SER A 201 2.65 -15.14 -18.18
CA SER A 201 1.33 -14.54 -17.93
C SER A 201 1.32 -13.01 -17.98
N PHE A 202 2.48 -12.35 -18.07
CA PHE A 202 2.59 -10.90 -17.96
C PHE A 202 1.69 -10.14 -18.96
N SER A 203 1.67 -10.55 -20.22
CA SER A 203 0.84 -9.88 -21.24
C SER A 203 -0.65 -9.92 -20.90
N ALA A 204 -1.15 -11.08 -20.45
CA ALA A 204 -2.54 -11.21 -20.00
C ALA A 204 -2.82 -10.34 -18.75
N LYS A 205 -1.85 -10.28 -17.83
CA LYS A 205 -1.94 -9.44 -16.62
C LYS A 205 -1.86 -7.94 -16.91
N ALA A 206 -1.12 -7.52 -17.93
CA ALA A 206 -1.11 -6.14 -18.38
C ALA A 206 -2.51 -5.72 -18.87
N GLU A 207 -3.16 -6.55 -19.68
CA GLU A 207 -4.54 -6.30 -20.13
C GLU A 207 -5.53 -6.23 -18.95
N GLU A 208 -5.36 -7.11 -17.94
CA GLU A 208 -6.17 -7.11 -16.72
C GLU A 208 -6.04 -5.80 -15.93
N VAL A 209 -4.80 -5.30 -15.74
CA VAL A 209 -4.53 -4.01 -15.09
C VAL A 209 -5.21 -2.87 -15.82
N LEU A 210 -5.14 -2.85 -17.16
CA LEU A 210 -5.74 -1.77 -17.96
C LEU A 210 -7.27 -1.79 -17.90
N LYS A 211 -7.91 -2.97 -17.95
CA LYS A 211 -9.36 -3.11 -17.75
C LYS A 211 -9.81 -2.57 -16.40
N ARG A 212 -8.99 -2.77 -15.37
CA ARG A 212 -9.25 -2.22 -14.04
C ARG A 212 -9.14 -0.69 -14.03
N ILE A 213 -8.10 -0.13 -14.66
CA ILE A 213 -7.94 1.31 -14.83
C ILE A 213 -9.13 1.91 -15.58
N ASP A 214 -9.58 1.27 -16.67
CA ASP A 214 -10.78 1.67 -17.42
C ASP A 214 -12.02 1.74 -16.52
N THR A 215 -12.21 0.71 -15.69
CA THR A 215 -13.36 0.63 -14.77
C THR A 215 -13.33 1.77 -13.75
N ILE A 216 -12.16 2.04 -13.17
CA ILE A 216 -11.97 3.12 -12.20
C ILE A 216 -12.19 4.49 -12.87
N TYR A 217 -11.63 4.69 -14.06
CA TYR A 217 -11.73 5.94 -14.80
C TYR A 217 -13.18 6.24 -15.21
N LYS A 218 -13.90 5.24 -15.74
CA LYS A 218 -15.32 5.38 -16.11
C LYS A 218 -16.21 5.69 -14.90
N LYS A 219 -15.94 5.04 -13.75
CA LYS A 219 -16.65 5.33 -12.50
C LYS A 219 -16.45 6.80 -12.09
N TYR A 220 -15.23 7.32 -12.22
CA TYR A 220 -14.94 8.72 -11.93
C TYR A 220 -15.68 9.68 -12.87
N LEU A 221 -15.68 9.42 -14.18
CA LEU A 221 -16.43 10.24 -15.14
C LEU A 221 -17.93 10.24 -14.88
N GLY A 222 -18.51 9.09 -14.51
CA GLY A 222 -19.93 8.98 -14.18
C GLY A 222 -20.34 9.73 -12.92
N GLN A 223 -19.42 9.98 -12.00
CA GLN A 223 -19.66 10.78 -10.79
C GLN A 223 -19.64 12.29 -11.05
N GLY A 224 -19.13 12.75 -12.20
CA GLY A 224 -19.10 14.16 -12.59
C GLY A 224 -20.28 14.64 -13.43
N LEU A 225 -21.33 13.82 -13.60
CA LEU A 225 -22.49 14.07 -14.46
C LEU A 225 -23.79 14.38 -13.68
N ILE A 226 -23.69 14.90 -12.45
CA ILE A 226 -24.84 15.37 -11.64
C ILE A 226 -24.83 16.89 -11.55
#